data_AF-A0A1H2V1H2-F1
#
_entry.id   AF-A0A1H2V1H2-F1
#
_cell.length_a   1.000
_cell.length_b   1.000
_cell.length_c   1.000
_cell.angle_alpha   90.00
_cell.angle_beta   90.00
_cell.angle_gamma   90.00
#
_symmetry.space_group_name_H-M   'P 1'
#
loop_
_entity.id
_entity.type
_entity.pdbx_description
1 polymer ?
#
loop_
_entity_poly.entity_id
_entity_poly.type
_entity_poly.pdbx_seq_one_letter_code
_entity_poly.pdbx_strand_id
1 'polypeptide(L)'
;MGKVKPTIEVSNLGMKFNLSQEMHDSLKEFFINLVTRKHMKVDEFWALKDISFKLYPGDRVGILGLNGAGKSTILKAIAGVYHPTEGTVKRRGSLAPLLELGAGFEKEYTARENIYLYGAILGYKKEFIDTKFDEIIKFAELEKFVDVPIKNYSSGMKSRLGFAICTAVNPDILILDEVLSVGDSKFRRKSEEKVKSMFEGDVTVLFVSHSLPQVKRICNKAMILDHGRLKAFGDIEEIAPLYEEMTAADPEEIAARAAKAKRRKAIRRKAARKMRMKDVARLMSNMNMDIEEAMDVLQIPDRVKDLYREGVPDILKELKFDTDGSLEEEEERQMDLEASEMMNAGEE
;
A
#
# COMPACT_ATOMS: atom_id res chain seq x y z
N MET A 1 16.52 -41.83 -1.34
CA MET A 1 15.77 -40.58 -1.66
C MET A 1 16.73 -39.40 -1.58
N GLY A 2 16.98 -38.71 -2.70
CA GLY A 2 17.79 -37.49 -2.68
C GLY A 2 17.06 -36.39 -1.91
N LYS A 3 17.74 -35.69 -1.00
CA LYS A 3 17.14 -34.57 -0.26
C LYS A 3 16.67 -33.50 -1.25
N VAL A 4 15.40 -33.11 -1.17
CA VAL A 4 14.84 -31.99 -1.94
C VAL A 4 15.68 -30.74 -1.63
N LYS A 5 16.12 -30.03 -2.68
CA LYS A 5 16.92 -28.81 -2.52
C LYS A 5 16.00 -27.62 -2.26
N PRO A 6 16.39 -26.66 -1.41
CA PRO A 6 15.61 -25.45 -1.19
C PRO A 6 15.58 -24.58 -2.46
N THR A 7 14.42 -24.02 -2.77
CA THR A 7 14.20 -23.03 -3.83
C THR A 7 14.85 -21.70 -3.43
N ILE A 8 14.74 -21.33 -2.16
CA ILE A 8 15.35 -20.13 -1.58
C ILE A 8 16.11 -20.53 -0.32
N GLU A 9 17.37 -20.13 -0.23
CA GLU A 9 18.22 -20.31 0.95
C GLU A 9 18.84 -18.97 1.34
N VAL A 10 18.47 -18.48 2.52
CA VAL A 10 18.98 -17.26 3.12
C VAL A 10 19.87 -17.64 4.30
N SER A 11 21.09 -17.11 4.36
CA SER A 11 22.06 -17.43 5.41
C SER A 11 22.72 -16.18 5.95
N ASN A 12 22.49 -15.91 7.24
CA ASN A 12 23.02 -14.81 8.04
C ASN A 12 22.86 -13.44 7.35
N LEU A 13 21.69 -13.23 6.72
CA LEU A 13 21.40 -12.03 5.96
C LEU A 13 21.40 -10.81 6.87
N GLY A 14 22.23 -9.83 6.53
CA GLY A 14 22.29 -8.51 7.13
C GLY A 14 22.13 -7.42 6.09
N MET A 15 21.31 -6.41 6.39
CA MET A 15 21.11 -5.22 5.57
C MET A 15 21.30 -3.97 6.42
N LYS A 16 22.33 -3.20 6.10
CA LYS A 16 22.68 -1.94 6.76
C LYS A 16 22.50 -0.77 5.80
N PHE A 17 21.88 0.30 6.27
CA PHE A 17 21.71 1.55 5.56
C PHE A 17 22.41 2.68 6.30
N ASN A 18 22.89 3.68 5.56
CA ASN A 18 23.46 4.90 6.13
C ASN A 18 22.35 5.95 6.22
N LEU A 19 22.13 6.52 7.40
CA LEU A 19 21.15 7.57 7.69
C LEU A 19 21.70 8.99 7.45
N SER A 20 22.93 9.12 6.94
CA SER A 20 23.50 10.44 6.65
C SER A 20 22.61 11.21 5.68
N GLN A 21 22.03 12.32 6.15
CA GLN A 21 21.14 13.19 5.36
C GLN A 21 21.89 14.01 4.30
N GLU A 22 23.22 14.04 4.36
CA GLU A 22 24.04 14.67 3.34
C GLU A 22 24.90 13.61 2.65
N MET A 23 24.52 13.29 1.41
CA MET A 23 25.44 12.70 0.44
C MET A 23 26.38 13.82 -0.04
N HIS A 24 27.39 14.17 0.74
CA HIS A 24 28.49 14.98 0.28
C HIS A 24 29.60 14.07 -0.26
N ASP A 25 29.35 13.43 -1.41
CA ASP A 25 30.36 12.70 -2.20
C ASP A 25 31.39 13.69 -2.80
N SER A 26 32.19 14.31 -1.95
CA SER A 26 33.14 15.35 -2.32
C SER A 26 34.54 14.96 -1.87
N LEU A 27 35.51 15.06 -2.77
CA LEU A 27 36.94 14.89 -2.49
C LEU A 27 37.43 15.74 -1.30
N LYS A 28 36.70 16.83 -0.96
CA LYS A 28 36.94 17.62 0.26
C LYS A 28 36.74 16.81 1.54
N GLU A 29 35.73 15.94 1.62
CA GLU A 29 35.49 15.13 2.83
C GLU A 29 36.59 14.10 3.05
N PHE A 30 37.10 13.48 1.98
CA PHE A 30 38.25 12.58 2.07
C PHE A 30 39.48 13.31 2.61
N PHE A 31 39.74 14.53 2.14
CA PHE A 31 40.82 15.39 2.64
C PHE A 31 40.59 15.85 4.09
N ILE A 32 39.37 16.22 4.47
CA ILE A 32 39.04 16.61 5.83
C ILE A 32 39.20 15.41 6.78
N ASN A 33 38.74 14.22 6.42
CA ASN A 33 38.94 13.00 7.21
C ASN A 33 40.43 12.67 7.39
N LEU A 34 41.23 12.83 6.33
CA LEU A 34 42.68 12.58 6.37
C LEU A 34 43.41 13.57 7.30
N VAL A 35 43.01 14.84 7.29
CA VAL A 35 43.67 15.92 8.06
C VAL A 35 43.17 16.02 9.50
N THR A 36 41.87 15.82 9.75
CA THR A 36 41.26 16.08 11.07
C THR A 36 41.13 14.84 11.96
N ARG A 37 41.38 13.62 11.46
CA ARG A 37 41.17 12.35 12.21
C ARG A 37 39.82 12.23 12.92
N LYS A 38 38.83 13.05 12.56
CA LYS A 38 37.47 12.95 13.09
C LYS A 38 36.80 11.81 12.35
N HIS A 39 36.55 10.70 13.03
CA HIS A 39 35.59 9.72 12.55
C HIS A 39 34.22 10.39 12.51
N MET A 40 33.80 10.85 11.34
CA MET A 40 32.40 11.22 11.12
C MET A 40 31.58 9.97 11.42
N LYS A 41 30.76 10.02 12.47
CA LYS A 41 29.83 8.94 12.78
C LYS A 41 28.81 8.93 11.65
N VAL A 42 28.96 7.98 10.73
CA VAL A 42 27.87 7.61 9.85
C VAL A 42 26.83 6.98 10.79
N ASP A 43 25.68 7.62 10.93
CA ASP A 43 24.57 6.99 11.64
C ASP A 43 24.11 5.82 10.79
N GLU A 44 24.42 4.61 11.24
CA GLU A 44 24.11 3.36 10.54
C GLU A 44 22.85 2.74 11.13
N PHE A 45 21.96 2.27 10.26
CA PHE A 45 20.73 1.59 10.63
C PHE A 45 20.71 0.17 10.07
N TRP A 46 20.53 -0.82 10.93
CA TRP A 46 20.31 -2.20 10.51
C TRP A 46 18.84 -2.45 10.25
N ALA A 47 18.47 -2.54 8.98
CA ALA A 47 17.12 -2.90 8.57
C ALA A 47 16.86 -4.41 8.69
N LEU A 48 17.90 -5.23 8.50
CA LEU A 48 17.86 -6.68 8.74
C LEU A 48 19.16 -7.12 9.42
N LYS A 49 19.10 -8.08 10.35
CA LYS A 49 20.28 -8.67 10.95
C LYS A 49 20.05 -10.14 11.31
N ASP A 50 21.02 -10.97 10.96
CA ASP A 50 21.10 -12.38 11.35
C ASP A 50 19.86 -13.20 10.96
N ILE A 51 19.41 -13.04 9.71
CA ILE A 51 18.26 -13.79 9.19
C ILE A 51 18.74 -15.02 8.42
N SER A 52 18.25 -16.19 8.83
CA SER A 52 18.54 -17.48 8.20
C SER A 52 17.29 -18.33 8.10
N PHE A 53 16.94 -18.78 6.88
CA PHE A 53 15.84 -19.70 6.63
C PHE A 53 15.96 -20.36 5.26
N LYS A 54 15.18 -21.42 5.05
CA LYS A 54 15.11 -22.15 3.77
C LYS A 54 13.67 -22.36 3.38
N LEU A 55 13.36 -22.12 2.12
CA LEU A 55 12.07 -22.40 1.51
C LEU A 55 12.23 -23.47 0.44
N TYR A 56 11.26 -24.36 0.39
CA TYR A 56 11.20 -25.50 -0.53
C TYR A 56 10.09 -25.30 -1.57
N PRO A 57 10.14 -26.04 -2.69
CA PRO A 57 9.06 -26.00 -3.68
C PRO A 57 7.69 -26.24 -3.02
N GLY A 58 6.71 -25.43 -3.38
CA GLY A 58 5.35 -25.44 -2.82
C GLY A 58 5.18 -24.68 -1.49
N ASP A 59 6.25 -24.17 -0.87
CA ASP A 59 6.11 -23.32 0.31
C ASP A 59 5.48 -21.98 -0.07
N ARG A 60 4.39 -21.62 0.62
CA ARG A 60 3.72 -20.33 0.51
C ARG A 60 3.84 -19.65 1.87
N VAL A 61 4.74 -18.68 1.95
CA VAL A 61 5.17 -18.07 3.22
C VAL A 61 4.64 -16.66 3.36
N GLY A 62 3.85 -16.44 4.40
CA GLY A 62 3.45 -15.11 4.85
C GLY A 62 4.56 -14.43 5.65
N ILE A 63 4.95 -13.21 5.29
CA ILE A 63 5.88 -12.40 6.08
C ILE A 63 5.07 -11.40 6.91
N LEU A 64 4.98 -11.67 8.20
CA LEU A 64 4.25 -10.90 9.20
C LEU A 64 5.21 -9.97 9.95
N GLY A 65 4.71 -8.85 10.47
CA GLY A 65 5.51 -7.90 11.24
C GLY A 65 4.91 -6.50 11.19
N LEU A 66 5.20 -5.69 12.21
CA LEU A 66 4.79 -4.29 12.28
C LEU A 66 5.48 -3.44 11.18
N ASN A 67 5.05 -2.18 11.06
CA ASN A 67 5.73 -1.22 10.20
C ASN A 67 7.18 -1.04 10.66
N GLY A 68 8.12 -0.94 9.71
CA GLY A 68 9.55 -0.87 10.02
C GLY A 68 10.22 -2.21 10.39
N ALA A 69 9.49 -3.33 10.45
CA ALA A 69 10.07 -4.64 10.79
C ALA A 69 11.05 -5.22 9.75
N GLY A 70 11.15 -4.63 8.55
CA GLY A 70 12.06 -5.08 7.49
C GLY A 70 11.44 -5.95 6.39
N LYS A 71 10.11 -6.09 6.33
CA LYS A 71 9.38 -6.92 5.35
C LYS A 71 9.75 -6.59 3.88
N SER A 72 9.64 -5.32 3.48
CA SER A 72 9.99 -4.93 2.11
C SER A 72 11.50 -5.06 1.85
N THR A 73 12.35 -4.82 2.86
CA THR A 73 13.80 -4.99 2.75
C THR A 73 14.18 -6.44 2.47
N ILE A 74 13.55 -7.40 3.17
CA ILE A 74 13.85 -8.82 2.95
C ILE A 74 13.37 -9.28 1.57
N LEU A 75 12.20 -8.81 1.12
CA LEU A 75 11.73 -9.09 -0.23
C LEU A 75 12.68 -8.55 -1.29
N LYS A 76 13.17 -7.31 -1.13
CA LYS A 76 14.12 -6.68 -2.05
C LYS A 76 15.47 -7.38 -2.06
N ALA A 77 15.95 -7.86 -0.92
CA ALA A 77 17.16 -8.68 -0.84
C ALA A 77 16.97 -10.03 -1.55
N ILE A 78 15.83 -10.70 -1.34
CA ILE A 78 15.50 -11.94 -2.04
C ILE A 78 15.37 -11.70 -3.54
N ALA A 79 14.72 -10.62 -3.95
CA ALA A 79 14.54 -10.27 -5.36
C ALA A 79 15.86 -9.92 -6.07
N GLY A 80 16.91 -9.61 -5.32
CA GLY A 80 18.20 -9.14 -5.84
C GLY A 80 18.22 -7.64 -6.17
N VAL A 81 17.22 -6.88 -5.71
CA VAL A 81 17.20 -5.41 -5.81
C VAL A 81 18.24 -4.82 -4.86
N TYR A 82 18.36 -5.38 -3.65
CA TYR A 82 19.41 -5.03 -2.70
C TYR A 82 20.44 -6.14 -2.60
N HIS A 83 21.72 -5.75 -2.64
CA HIS A 83 22.82 -6.64 -2.32
C HIS A 83 22.97 -6.71 -0.79
N PRO A 84 22.96 -7.92 -0.20
CA PRO A 84 23.23 -8.11 1.22
C PRO A 84 24.51 -7.40 1.68
N THR A 85 24.44 -6.66 2.80
CA THR A 85 25.64 -6.15 3.47
C THR A 85 26.46 -7.31 4.04
N GLU A 86 25.76 -8.30 4.59
CA GLU A 86 26.33 -9.53 5.14
C GLU A 86 25.46 -10.73 4.76
N GLY A 87 26.07 -11.92 4.74
CA GLY A 87 25.37 -13.16 4.45
C GLY A 87 25.13 -13.40 2.96
N THR A 88 24.25 -14.35 2.65
CA THR A 88 23.97 -14.73 1.26
C THR A 88 22.48 -15.05 1.05
N VAL A 89 22.01 -14.77 -0.17
CA VAL A 89 20.71 -15.20 -0.69
C VAL A 89 20.97 -16.06 -1.93
N LYS A 90 20.53 -17.32 -1.88
CA LYS A 90 20.57 -18.23 -3.04
C LYS A 90 19.15 -18.54 -3.49
N ARG A 91 18.94 -18.48 -4.81
CA ARG A 91 17.67 -18.79 -5.46
C ARG A 91 17.88 -19.83 -6.55
N ARG A 92 16.90 -20.71 -6.75
CA ARG A 92 16.88 -21.70 -7.83
C ARG A 92 15.60 -21.53 -8.63
N GLY A 93 15.75 -21.35 -9.93
CA GLY A 93 14.63 -21.12 -10.84
C GLY A 93 14.38 -19.64 -11.13
N SER A 94 13.34 -19.42 -11.92
CA SER A 94 12.84 -18.12 -12.35
C SER A 94 12.09 -17.42 -11.23
N LEU A 95 12.30 -16.11 -11.10
CA LEU A 95 11.69 -15.26 -10.09
C LEU A 95 10.77 -14.26 -10.79
N ALA A 96 9.51 -14.17 -10.36
CA ALA A 96 8.62 -13.07 -10.70
C ALA A 96 8.34 -12.23 -9.45
N PRO A 97 9.00 -11.06 -9.29
CA PRO A 97 8.67 -10.13 -8.24
C PRO A 97 7.49 -9.25 -8.69
N LEU A 98 6.34 -9.39 -8.04
CA LEU A 98 5.24 -8.41 -8.11
C LEU A 98 5.49 -7.30 -7.06
N LEU A 99 6.68 -6.71 -7.16
CA LEU A 99 7.16 -5.58 -6.36
C LEU A 99 7.20 -4.36 -7.26
N GLU A 100 6.80 -3.19 -6.74
CA GLU A 100 7.03 -1.90 -7.40
C GLU A 100 6.67 -1.92 -8.91
N LEU A 101 5.45 -2.35 -9.25
CA LEU A 101 5.05 -2.63 -10.63
C LEU A 101 5.31 -1.44 -11.58
N GLY A 102 6.17 -1.67 -12.57
CA GLY A 102 6.59 -0.64 -13.53
C GLY A 102 7.80 0.19 -13.09
N ALA A 103 8.38 -0.07 -11.92
CA ALA A 103 9.72 0.39 -11.59
C ALA A 103 10.71 -0.28 -12.53
N GLY A 104 11.57 0.53 -13.17
CA GLY A 104 12.51 0.09 -14.20
C GLY A 104 12.00 0.26 -15.64
N PHE A 105 10.79 0.76 -15.86
CA PHE A 105 10.39 1.20 -17.20
C PHE A 105 11.21 2.39 -17.67
N GLU A 106 11.67 2.31 -18.92
CA GLU A 106 12.28 3.43 -19.61
C GLU A 106 11.16 4.34 -20.14
N LYS A 107 11.15 5.58 -19.69
CA LYS A 107 10.05 6.53 -19.91
C LYS A 107 9.92 6.94 -21.37
N GLU A 108 11.05 7.00 -22.06
CA GLU A 108 11.12 7.37 -23.47
C GLU A 108 10.73 6.22 -24.41
N TYR A 109 10.75 4.98 -23.91
CA TYR A 109 10.40 3.79 -24.70
C TYR A 109 8.88 3.57 -24.75
N THR A 110 8.43 2.99 -25.84
CA THR A 110 7.05 2.51 -26.04
C THR A 110 6.72 1.36 -25.08
N ALA A 111 5.43 1.01 -24.95
CA ALA A 111 5.07 -0.19 -24.19
C ALA A 111 5.65 -1.45 -24.82
N ARG A 112 5.72 -1.53 -26.16
CA ARG A 112 6.37 -2.64 -26.86
C ARG A 112 7.81 -2.82 -26.40
N GLU A 113 8.61 -1.77 -26.51
CA GLU A 113 10.03 -1.80 -26.12
C GLU A 113 10.21 -2.11 -24.63
N ASN A 114 9.37 -1.53 -23.78
CA ASN A 114 9.39 -1.82 -22.35
C ASN A 114 9.02 -3.28 -22.03
N ILE A 115 8.10 -3.92 -22.76
CA ILE A 115 7.79 -5.35 -22.55
C ILE A 115 9.04 -6.20 -22.75
N TYR A 116 9.83 -5.94 -23.80
CA TYR A 116 11.08 -6.66 -24.04
C TYR A 116 12.16 -6.33 -23.01
N LEU A 117 12.33 -5.04 -22.67
CA LEU A 117 13.29 -4.60 -21.65
C LEU A 117 12.99 -5.27 -20.30
N TYR A 118 11.74 -5.22 -19.86
CA TYR A 118 11.32 -5.81 -18.59
C TYR A 118 11.42 -7.33 -18.61
N GLY A 119 11.03 -7.98 -19.72
CA GLY A 119 11.22 -9.40 -19.91
C GLY A 119 12.69 -9.82 -19.77
N ALA A 120 13.61 -9.04 -20.34
CA ALA A 120 15.06 -9.29 -20.23
C ALA A 120 15.56 -9.09 -18.79
N ILE A 121 15.08 -8.08 -18.05
CA ILE A 121 15.38 -7.87 -16.63
C ILE A 121 14.92 -9.06 -15.78
N LEU A 122 13.78 -9.66 -16.12
CA LEU A 122 13.26 -10.87 -15.48
C LEU A 122 13.98 -12.16 -15.93
N GLY A 123 14.96 -12.06 -16.84
CA GLY A 123 15.78 -13.20 -17.28
C GLY A 123 15.17 -14.01 -18.43
N TYR A 124 14.16 -13.48 -19.12
CA TYR A 124 13.53 -14.15 -20.26
C TYR A 124 14.22 -13.81 -21.57
N LYS A 125 14.31 -14.81 -22.46
CA LYS A 125 14.79 -14.62 -23.83
C LYS A 125 13.75 -13.90 -24.67
N LYS A 126 14.20 -13.17 -25.69
CA LYS A 126 13.33 -12.44 -26.62
C LYS A 126 12.28 -13.35 -27.26
N GLU A 127 12.69 -14.53 -27.73
CA GLU A 127 11.80 -15.47 -28.42
C GLU A 127 10.66 -15.94 -27.51
N PHE A 128 10.92 -16.07 -26.20
CA PHE A 128 9.88 -16.40 -25.24
C PHE A 128 8.92 -15.24 -25.04
N ILE A 129 9.42 -14.00 -24.94
CA ILE A 129 8.57 -12.81 -24.84
C ILE A 129 7.71 -12.62 -26.10
N ASP A 130 8.23 -12.94 -27.29
CA ASP A 130 7.45 -12.91 -28.54
C ASP A 130 6.19 -13.79 -28.42
N THR A 131 6.30 -15.00 -27.83
CA THR A 131 5.13 -15.89 -27.62
C THR A 131 4.11 -15.36 -26.62
N LYS A 132 4.50 -14.39 -25.79
CA LYS A 132 3.69 -13.82 -24.69
C LYS A 132 3.20 -12.40 -24.97
N PHE A 133 3.72 -11.76 -26.00
CA PHE A 133 3.49 -10.34 -26.27
C PHE A 133 1.99 -9.99 -26.35
N ASP A 134 1.24 -10.74 -27.17
CA ASP A 134 -0.20 -10.49 -27.36
C ASP A 134 -1.01 -10.80 -26.09
N GLU A 135 -0.61 -11.83 -25.33
CA GLU A 135 -1.21 -12.16 -24.03
C GLU A 135 -1.02 -11.00 -23.04
N ILE A 136 0.18 -10.44 -22.96
CA ILE A 136 0.54 -9.32 -22.08
C ILE A 136 -0.31 -8.09 -22.42
N ILE A 137 -0.33 -7.68 -23.70
CA ILE A 137 -1.05 -6.48 -24.14
C ILE A 137 -2.56 -6.62 -23.90
N LYS A 138 -3.13 -7.79 -24.24
CA LYS A 138 -4.55 -8.08 -24.03
C LYS A 138 -4.90 -8.17 -22.54
N PHE A 139 -4.01 -8.74 -21.72
CA PHE A 139 -4.22 -8.76 -20.27
C PHE A 139 -4.22 -7.33 -19.72
N ALA A 140 -3.27 -6.50 -20.14
CA ALA A 140 -3.18 -5.10 -19.73
C ALA A 140 -4.33 -4.24 -20.26
N GLU A 141 -5.04 -4.65 -21.32
CA GLU A 141 -6.06 -3.88 -22.07
C GLU A 141 -5.49 -2.55 -22.60
N LEU A 142 -4.32 -2.64 -23.23
CA LEU A 142 -3.54 -1.51 -23.75
C LEU A 142 -3.26 -1.62 -25.26
N GLU A 143 -4.11 -2.33 -26.01
CA GLU A 143 -3.94 -2.61 -27.44
C GLU A 143 -3.73 -1.35 -28.28
N LYS A 144 -4.41 -0.25 -27.93
CA LYS A 144 -4.30 1.04 -28.64
C LYS A 144 -3.08 1.86 -28.26
N PHE A 145 -2.37 1.48 -27.20
CA PHE A 145 -1.25 2.24 -26.64
C PHE A 145 0.10 1.56 -26.86
N VAL A 146 0.14 0.39 -27.49
CA VAL A 146 1.35 -0.44 -27.66
C VAL A 146 2.59 0.34 -28.09
N ASP A 147 2.43 1.23 -29.08
CA ASP A 147 3.52 2.02 -29.66
C ASP A 147 3.54 3.47 -29.13
N VAL A 148 2.92 3.72 -27.97
CA VAL A 148 2.95 5.00 -27.26
C VAL A 148 4.03 4.97 -26.17
N PRO A 149 4.89 6.00 -26.07
CA PRO A 149 5.88 6.11 -24.99
C PRO A 149 5.28 6.04 -23.59
N ILE A 150 5.92 5.29 -22.67
CA ILE A 150 5.43 5.07 -21.30
C ILE A 150 5.32 6.37 -20.49
N LYS A 151 6.09 7.42 -20.81
CA LYS A 151 5.90 8.74 -20.17
C LYS A 151 4.47 9.29 -20.29
N ASN A 152 3.75 8.91 -21.35
CA ASN A 152 2.37 9.34 -21.59
C ASN A 152 1.32 8.44 -20.90
N TYR A 153 1.75 7.40 -20.17
CA TYR A 153 0.85 6.49 -19.48
C TYR A 153 0.48 7.06 -18.11
N SER A 154 -0.79 6.88 -17.72
CA SER A 154 -1.20 7.08 -16.33
C SER A 154 -0.51 6.06 -15.41
N SER A 155 -0.48 6.34 -14.10
CA SER A 155 0.03 5.39 -13.11
C SER A 155 -0.71 4.04 -13.16
N GLY A 156 -2.02 4.07 -13.40
CA GLY A 156 -2.84 2.87 -13.59
C GLY A 156 -2.41 2.05 -14.81
N MET A 157 -2.18 2.69 -15.97
CA MET A 157 -1.71 2.00 -17.18
C MET A 157 -0.33 1.38 -16.97
N LYS A 158 0.60 2.10 -16.33
CA LYS A 158 1.93 1.57 -15.99
C LYS A 158 1.83 0.35 -15.09
N SER A 159 1.01 0.43 -14.04
CA SER A 159 0.81 -0.66 -13.09
C SER A 159 0.19 -1.89 -13.76
N ARG A 160 -0.79 -1.69 -14.65
CA ARG A 160 -1.43 -2.77 -15.43
C ARG A 160 -0.44 -3.46 -16.37
N LEU A 161 0.39 -2.69 -17.07
CA LEU A 161 1.42 -3.23 -17.95
C LEU A 161 2.47 -4.02 -17.16
N GLY A 162 2.99 -3.45 -16.07
CA GLY A 162 3.96 -4.13 -15.20
C GLY A 162 3.39 -5.44 -14.65
N PHE A 163 2.15 -5.41 -14.15
CA PHE A 163 1.46 -6.62 -13.70
C PHE A 163 1.30 -7.66 -14.81
N ALA A 164 0.89 -7.24 -16.01
CA ALA A 164 0.69 -8.15 -17.14
C ALA A 164 1.99 -8.84 -17.55
N ILE A 165 3.11 -8.12 -17.59
CA ILE A 165 4.42 -8.68 -17.90
C ILE A 165 4.85 -9.69 -16.83
N CYS A 166 4.79 -9.30 -15.55
CA CYS A 166 5.21 -10.18 -14.44
C CYS A 166 4.36 -11.46 -14.31
N THR A 167 3.10 -11.43 -14.76
CA THR A 167 2.17 -12.58 -14.65
C THR A 167 1.96 -13.36 -15.94
N ALA A 168 2.52 -12.93 -17.07
CA ALA A 168 2.43 -13.68 -18.34
C ALA A 168 3.25 -15.00 -18.33
N VAL A 169 4.01 -15.21 -17.27
CA VAL A 169 4.99 -16.27 -17.10
C VAL A 169 4.66 -17.12 -15.88
N ASN A 170 5.10 -18.37 -15.87
CA ASN A 170 4.97 -19.27 -14.72
C ASN A 170 6.32 -19.34 -14.00
N PRO A 171 6.50 -18.64 -12.88
CA PRO A 171 7.77 -18.60 -12.17
C PRO A 171 7.92 -19.78 -11.21
N ASP A 172 9.16 -20.11 -10.86
CA ASP A 172 9.46 -21.04 -9.74
C ASP A 172 9.28 -20.34 -8.38
N ILE A 173 9.54 -19.02 -8.35
CA ILE A 173 9.41 -18.17 -7.17
C ILE A 173 8.52 -16.96 -7.51
N LEU A 174 7.48 -16.76 -6.71
CA LEU A 174 6.59 -15.61 -6.79
C LEU A 174 6.72 -14.75 -5.53
N ILE A 175 7.05 -13.48 -5.69
CA ILE A 175 7.00 -12.51 -4.58
C ILE A 175 5.80 -11.61 -4.77
N LEU A 176 4.99 -11.50 -3.73
CA LEU A 176 3.80 -10.67 -3.66
C LEU A 176 3.97 -9.65 -2.53
N ASP A 177 4.17 -8.38 -2.89
CA ASP A 177 3.94 -7.26 -1.97
C ASP A 177 2.47 -6.84 -2.09
N GLU A 178 1.95 -6.06 -1.15
CA GLU A 178 0.53 -5.68 -0.97
C GLU A 178 -0.15 -4.98 -2.17
N VAL A 179 0.53 -4.96 -3.31
CA VAL A 179 0.26 -4.38 -4.61
C VAL A 179 -0.78 -5.16 -5.43
N LEU A 180 -1.45 -6.17 -4.85
CA LEU A 180 -2.58 -6.85 -5.52
C LEU A 180 -3.74 -5.89 -5.89
N SER A 181 -3.70 -4.63 -5.43
CA SER A 181 -4.71 -3.60 -5.68
C SER A 181 -4.44 -2.68 -6.90
N VAL A 182 -3.84 -3.21 -7.97
CA VAL A 182 -3.64 -2.40 -9.21
C VAL A 182 -4.91 -2.22 -10.03
N GLY A 183 -5.09 -1.00 -10.55
CA GLY A 183 -6.19 -0.67 -11.47
C GLY A 183 -7.55 -0.47 -10.79
N ASP A 184 -8.59 -0.41 -11.62
CA ASP A 184 -10.00 -0.34 -11.20
C ASP A 184 -10.51 -1.67 -10.61
N SER A 185 -11.73 -1.68 -10.09
CA SER A 185 -12.33 -2.87 -9.46
C SER A 185 -12.39 -4.09 -10.37
N LYS A 186 -12.58 -3.89 -11.69
CA LYS A 186 -12.63 -4.98 -12.67
C LYS A 186 -11.24 -5.57 -12.88
N PHE A 187 -10.22 -4.72 -13.04
CA PHE A 187 -8.84 -5.17 -13.22
C PHE A 187 -8.27 -5.81 -11.96
N ARG A 188 -8.63 -5.31 -10.76
CA ARG A 188 -8.25 -5.94 -9.48
C ARG A 188 -8.72 -7.38 -9.40
N ARG A 189 -10.00 -7.64 -9.70
CA ARG A 189 -10.54 -9.01 -9.70
C ARG A 189 -9.80 -9.91 -10.69
N LYS A 190 -9.54 -9.43 -11.90
CA LYS A 190 -8.75 -10.14 -12.93
C LYS A 190 -7.32 -10.46 -12.43
N SER A 191 -6.71 -9.52 -11.73
CA SER A 191 -5.37 -9.66 -11.14
C SER A 191 -5.34 -10.70 -10.02
N GLU A 192 -6.35 -10.70 -9.14
CA GLU A 192 -6.49 -11.70 -8.08
C GLU A 192 -6.69 -13.11 -8.64
N GLU A 193 -7.54 -13.26 -9.66
CA GLU A 193 -7.76 -14.55 -10.33
C GLU A 193 -6.48 -15.05 -11.00
N LYS A 194 -5.73 -14.16 -11.67
CA LYS A 194 -4.44 -14.50 -12.28
C LYS A 194 -3.41 -14.94 -11.24
N VAL A 195 -3.26 -14.21 -10.13
CA VAL A 195 -2.33 -14.57 -9.05
C VAL A 195 -2.69 -15.91 -8.42
N LYS A 196 -3.98 -16.18 -8.20
CA LYS A 196 -4.43 -17.49 -7.70
C LYS A 196 -4.05 -18.62 -8.65
N SER A 197 -4.19 -18.42 -9.96
CA SER A 197 -3.78 -19.45 -10.95
C SER A 197 -2.27 -19.71 -10.94
N MET A 198 -1.46 -18.75 -10.50
CA MET A 198 0.00 -18.91 -10.37
C MET A 198 0.41 -19.71 -9.12
N PHE A 199 -0.52 -20.00 -8.20
CA PHE A 199 -0.24 -20.85 -7.04
C PHE A 199 -0.33 -22.34 -7.34
N GLU A 200 -0.73 -22.73 -8.55
CA GLU A 200 -0.83 -24.13 -8.96
C GLU A 200 0.57 -24.75 -9.11
N GLY A 201 0.70 -26.03 -8.70
CA GLY A 201 1.96 -26.76 -8.71
C GLY A 201 2.86 -26.45 -7.49
N ASP A 202 4.18 -26.54 -7.69
CA ASP A 202 5.19 -26.43 -6.63
C ASP A 202 5.81 -25.01 -6.56
N VAL A 203 5.07 -23.97 -6.96
CA VAL A 203 5.54 -22.58 -6.93
C VAL A 203 5.81 -22.15 -5.49
N THR A 204 7.00 -21.60 -5.25
CA THR A 204 7.37 -21.03 -3.95
C THR A 204 6.88 -19.59 -3.87
N VAL A 205 6.05 -19.24 -2.89
CA VAL A 205 5.45 -17.91 -2.75
C VAL A 205 5.95 -17.21 -1.49
N LEU A 206 6.37 -15.95 -1.64
CA LEU A 206 6.60 -15.02 -0.53
C LEU A 206 5.51 -13.95 -0.57
N PHE A 207 4.70 -13.87 0.47
CA PHE A 207 3.56 -12.96 0.52
C PHE A 207 3.66 -12.01 1.71
N VAL A 208 3.65 -10.71 1.44
CA VAL A 208 3.54 -9.67 2.49
C VAL A 208 2.09 -9.22 2.55
N SER A 209 1.51 -9.24 3.75
CA SER A 209 0.20 -8.68 4.02
C SER A 209 0.06 -8.28 5.49
N HIS A 210 -0.52 -7.12 5.73
CA HIS A 210 -1.00 -6.67 7.03
C HIS A 210 -2.25 -7.43 7.51
N SER A 211 -2.87 -8.25 6.67
CA SER A 211 -4.08 -9.02 6.99
C SER A 211 -3.74 -10.47 7.31
N LEU A 212 -3.71 -10.80 8.60
CA LEU A 212 -3.51 -12.18 9.05
C LEU A 212 -4.56 -13.16 8.48
N PRO A 213 -5.87 -12.82 8.37
CA PRO A 213 -6.84 -13.69 7.71
C PRO A 213 -6.49 -13.99 6.24
N GLN A 214 -5.91 -13.02 5.52
CA GLN A 214 -5.50 -13.21 4.13
C GLN A 214 -4.28 -14.14 4.06
N VAL A 215 -3.32 -13.97 4.96
CA VAL A 215 -2.16 -14.85 5.08
C VAL A 215 -2.60 -16.29 5.38
N LYS A 216 -3.46 -16.49 6.39
CA LYS A 216 -4.02 -17.82 6.74
C LYS A 216 -4.71 -18.52 5.56
N ARG A 217 -5.33 -17.75 4.64
CA ARG A 217 -6.02 -18.30 3.47
C ARG A 217 -5.07 -18.71 2.34
N ILE A 218 -3.94 -18.03 2.19
CA ILE A 218 -3.05 -18.18 1.02
C ILE A 218 -1.81 -19.02 1.35
N CYS A 219 -1.27 -18.84 2.56
CA CYS A 219 0.03 -19.35 2.97
C CYS A 219 -0.12 -20.62 3.81
N ASN A 220 0.82 -21.56 3.64
CA ASN A 220 0.96 -22.74 4.51
C ASN A 220 2.02 -22.53 5.60
N LYS A 221 2.90 -21.53 5.45
CA LYS A 221 3.91 -21.15 6.43
C LYS A 221 3.85 -19.66 6.70
N ALA A 222 4.44 -19.23 7.80
CA ALA A 222 4.69 -17.82 8.05
C ALA A 222 6.00 -17.58 8.78
N MET A 223 6.50 -16.35 8.65
CA MET A 223 7.55 -15.81 9.49
C MET A 223 7.10 -14.51 10.15
N ILE A 224 7.57 -14.27 11.36
CA ILE A 224 7.41 -13.00 12.06
C ILE A 224 8.75 -12.29 12.03
N LEU A 225 8.76 -11.11 11.41
CA LEU A 225 9.85 -10.16 11.52
C LEU A 225 9.56 -9.15 12.62
N ASP A 226 10.57 -8.90 13.44
CA ASP A 226 10.53 -7.95 14.55
C ASP A 226 11.84 -7.16 14.57
N HIS A 227 11.77 -5.84 14.38
CA HIS A 227 12.92 -4.94 14.30
C HIS A 227 14.10 -5.49 13.46
N GLY A 228 13.81 -6.03 12.27
CA GLY A 228 14.82 -6.55 11.34
C GLY A 228 15.38 -7.94 11.68
N ARG A 229 14.80 -8.65 12.64
CA ARG A 229 15.21 -10.02 13.01
C ARG A 229 14.07 -11.02 12.78
N LEU A 230 14.45 -12.27 12.51
CA LEU A 230 13.52 -13.38 12.39
C LEU A 230 13.14 -13.89 13.80
N LYS A 231 11.93 -13.57 14.25
CA LYS A 231 11.45 -13.93 15.59
C LYS A 231 10.88 -15.34 15.64
N ALA A 232 10.13 -15.72 14.62
CA ALA A 232 9.55 -17.06 14.48
C ALA A 232 9.38 -17.40 13.00
N PHE A 233 9.48 -18.69 12.66
CA PHE A 233 9.25 -19.23 11.32
C PHE A 233 8.77 -20.68 11.41
N GLY A 234 7.69 -21.01 10.72
CA GLY A 234 7.07 -22.32 10.84
C GLY A 234 5.75 -22.41 10.06
N ASP A 235 4.95 -23.43 10.39
CA ASP A 235 3.63 -23.61 9.81
C ASP A 235 2.66 -22.51 10.28
N ILE A 236 1.73 -22.11 9.42
CA ILE A 236 0.89 -20.94 9.67
C ILE A 236 0.02 -21.09 10.92
N GLU A 237 -0.38 -22.32 11.25
CA GLU A 237 -1.16 -22.69 12.41
C GLU A 237 -0.41 -22.43 13.73
N GLU A 238 0.93 -22.56 13.72
CA GLU A 238 1.79 -22.31 14.88
C GLU A 238 2.16 -20.84 15.01
N ILE A 239 2.40 -20.18 13.87
CA ILE A 239 2.93 -18.80 13.83
C ILE A 239 1.83 -17.75 14.00
N ALA A 240 0.63 -18.01 13.49
CA ALA A 240 -0.45 -17.04 13.56
C ALA A 240 -0.86 -16.66 15.00
N PRO A 241 -1.02 -17.59 15.96
CA PRO A 241 -1.31 -17.24 17.35
C PRO A 241 -0.23 -16.36 17.98
N LEU A 242 1.05 -16.65 17.72
CA LEU A 242 2.17 -15.85 18.22
C LEU A 242 2.13 -14.41 17.69
N TYR A 243 1.73 -14.24 16.43
CA TYR A 243 1.56 -12.91 15.84
C TYR A 243 0.33 -12.18 16.40
N GLU A 244 -0.78 -12.88 16.61
CA GLU A 244 -1.98 -12.33 17.25
C GLU A 244 -1.67 -11.85 18.68
N GLU A 245 -0.94 -12.62 19.47
CA GLU A 245 -0.51 -12.24 20.81
C GLU A 245 0.42 -11.01 20.78
N MET A 246 1.38 -10.98 19.85
CA MET A 246 2.31 -9.86 19.69
C MET A 246 1.62 -8.56 19.25
N THR A 247 0.52 -8.67 18.51
CA THR A 247 -0.22 -7.52 17.96
C THR A 247 -1.50 -7.21 18.72
N ALA A 248 -1.82 -8.00 19.75
CA ALA A 248 -2.94 -7.75 20.63
C ALA A 248 -2.74 -6.38 21.27
N ALA A 249 -3.55 -5.42 20.83
CA ALA A 249 -3.59 -4.11 21.46
C ALA A 249 -4.11 -4.27 22.90
N ASP A 250 -3.59 -3.43 23.80
CA ASP A 250 -4.11 -3.35 25.15
C ASP A 250 -5.65 -3.15 25.08
N PRO A 251 -6.45 -3.95 25.78
CA PRO A 251 -7.90 -3.77 25.84
C PRO A 251 -8.33 -2.31 26.08
N GLU A 252 -7.54 -1.53 26.85
CA GLU A 252 -7.78 -0.11 27.07
C GLU A 252 -7.61 0.73 25.79
N GLU A 253 -6.60 0.43 24.97
CA GLU A 253 -6.33 1.13 23.72
C GLU A 253 -7.41 0.85 22.65
N ILE A 254 -7.90 -0.40 22.60
CA ILE A 254 -9.03 -0.78 21.73
C ILE A 254 -10.30 -0.02 22.13
N ALA A 255 -10.59 0.06 23.43
CA ALA A 255 -11.74 0.80 23.96
C ALA A 255 -11.64 2.30 23.64
N ALA A 256 -10.46 2.90 23.81
CA ALA A 256 -10.19 4.30 23.49
C ALA A 256 -10.39 4.60 21.98
N ARG A 257 -9.87 3.74 21.09
CA ARG A 257 -10.06 3.89 19.63
C ARG A 257 -11.53 3.76 19.24
N ALA A 258 -12.27 2.81 19.82
CA ALA A 258 -13.70 2.65 19.57
C ALA A 258 -14.51 3.87 20.04
N ALA A 259 -14.21 4.42 21.21
CA ALA A 259 -14.83 5.64 21.72
C ALA A 259 -14.54 6.85 20.81
N LYS A 260 -13.28 7.03 20.36
CA LYS A 260 -12.87 8.11 19.44
C LYS A 260 -13.57 8.00 18.09
N ALA A 261 -13.68 6.79 17.52
CA ALA A 261 -14.42 6.53 16.28
C ALA A 261 -15.92 6.83 16.41
N LYS A 262 -16.54 6.44 17.53
CA LYS A 262 -17.95 6.74 17.83
C LYS A 262 -18.18 8.25 17.93
N ARG A 263 -17.29 8.99 18.60
CA ARG A 263 -17.33 10.46 18.70
C ARG A 263 -17.21 11.13 17.32
N ARG A 264 -16.22 10.74 16.51
CA ARG A 264 -16.04 11.25 15.13
C ARG A 264 -17.28 11.02 14.26
N LYS A 265 -17.88 9.83 14.31
CA LYS A 265 -19.11 9.50 13.56
C LYS A 265 -20.31 10.35 14.01
N ALA A 266 -20.42 10.64 15.31
CA ALA A 266 -21.48 11.50 15.84
C ALA A 266 -21.31 12.96 15.36
N ILE A 267 -20.08 13.48 15.38
CA ILE A 267 -19.77 14.84 14.90
C ILE A 267 -20.07 14.96 13.40
N ARG A 268 -19.58 14.03 12.57
CA ARG A 268 -19.83 14.04 11.12
C ARG A 268 -21.32 13.98 10.77
N ARG A 269 -22.11 13.21 11.54
CA ARG A 269 -23.57 13.16 11.39
C ARG A 269 -24.24 14.49 11.74
N LYS A 270 -23.80 15.16 12.81
CA LYS A 270 -24.30 16.50 13.18
C LYS A 270 -23.96 17.54 12.11
N ALA A 271 -22.73 17.56 11.61
CA ALA A 271 -22.29 18.48 10.56
C ALA A 271 -23.07 18.30 9.24
N ALA A 272 -23.14 17.06 8.72
CA ALA A 272 -23.89 16.75 7.49
C ALA A 272 -25.38 17.12 7.62
N ARG A 273 -25.92 16.99 8.83
CA ARG A 273 -27.29 17.37 9.12
C ARG A 273 -27.48 18.89 9.14
N LYS A 274 -26.60 19.65 9.81
CA LYS A 274 -26.63 21.12 9.81
C LYS A 274 -26.55 21.66 8.38
N MET A 275 -25.70 21.07 7.54
CA MET A 275 -25.59 21.42 6.12
C MET A 275 -26.90 21.21 5.36
N ARG A 276 -27.53 20.04 5.49
CA ARG A 276 -28.85 19.79 4.88
C ARG A 276 -29.95 20.72 5.40
N MET A 277 -29.90 21.12 6.67
CA MET A 277 -30.85 22.09 7.22
C MET A 277 -30.63 23.50 6.63
N LYS A 278 -29.38 23.91 6.38
CA LYS A 278 -29.06 25.11 5.61
C LYS A 278 -29.62 25.04 4.19
N ASP A 279 -29.55 23.88 3.53
CA ASP A 279 -30.15 23.70 2.20
C ASP A 279 -31.69 23.87 2.22
N VAL A 280 -32.38 23.29 3.22
CA VAL A 280 -33.83 23.52 3.42
C VAL A 280 -34.11 25.01 3.62
N ALA A 281 -33.37 25.67 4.51
CA ALA A 281 -33.53 27.10 4.79
C ALA A 281 -33.33 27.99 3.55
N ARG A 282 -32.34 27.65 2.71
CA ARG A 282 -32.07 28.35 1.44
C ARG A 282 -33.21 28.17 0.44
N LEU A 283 -33.78 26.96 0.31
CA LEU A 283 -34.93 26.72 -0.57
C LEU A 283 -36.16 27.52 -0.11
N MET A 284 -36.44 27.52 1.19
CA MET A 284 -37.53 28.31 1.77
C MET A 284 -37.36 29.81 1.47
N SER A 285 -36.13 30.34 1.61
CA SER A 285 -35.85 31.77 1.42
C SER A 285 -35.85 32.19 -0.06
N ASN A 286 -35.25 31.39 -0.95
CA ASN A 286 -35.05 31.76 -2.35
C ASN A 286 -36.27 31.46 -3.23
N MET A 287 -37.08 30.47 -2.86
CA MET A 287 -38.23 30.01 -3.67
C MET A 287 -39.57 30.24 -2.97
N ASN A 288 -39.57 30.93 -1.83
CA ASN A 288 -40.76 31.26 -1.03
C ASN A 288 -41.64 30.03 -0.71
N MET A 289 -40.98 28.90 -0.44
CA MET A 289 -41.60 27.62 -0.11
C MET A 289 -41.81 27.48 1.39
N ASP A 290 -42.81 26.70 1.80
CA ASP A 290 -42.90 26.28 3.18
C ASP A 290 -41.87 25.18 3.52
N ILE A 291 -41.74 24.89 4.82
CA ILE A 291 -40.73 23.95 5.30
C ILE A 291 -41.01 22.50 4.88
N GLU A 292 -42.28 22.11 4.74
CA GLU A 292 -42.66 20.76 4.33
C GLU A 292 -42.33 20.55 2.86
N GLU A 293 -42.69 21.51 2.01
CA GLU A 293 -42.39 21.50 0.59
C GLU A 293 -40.87 21.44 0.35
N ALA A 294 -40.09 22.24 1.08
CA ALA A 294 -38.63 22.25 0.97
C ALA A 294 -37.99 20.92 1.45
N MET A 295 -38.54 20.31 2.51
CA MET A 295 -38.11 18.99 2.98
C MET A 295 -38.46 17.87 1.98
N ASP A 296 -39.62 17.94 1.33
CA ASP A 296 -40.05 16.97 0.33
C ASP A 296 -39.20 17.06 -0.94
N VAL A 297 -38.86 18.27 -1.41
CA VAL A 297 -37.91 18.48 -2.53
C VAL A 297 -36.55 17.84 -2.24
N LEU A 298 -36.03 18.02 -1.02
CA LEU A 298 -34.75 17.42 -0.61
C LEU A 298 -34.87 15.95 -0.16
N GLN A 299 -36.07 15.37 -0.27
CA GLN A 299 -36.38 13.99 0.09
C GLN A 299 -35.90 13.65 1.51
N ILE A 300 -36.17 14.55 2.46
CA ILE A 300 -35.83 14.34 3.87
C ILE A 300 -36.71 13.21 4.42
N PRO A 301 -36.13 12.13 4.98
CA PRO A 301 -36.92 11.00 5.49
C PRO A 301 -37.86 11.41 6.63
N ASP A 302 -39.10 10.91 6.63
CA ASP A 302 -40.13 11.29 7.62
C ASP A 302 -39.66 11.14 9.08
N ARG A 303 -38.91 10.08 9.37
CA ARG A 303 -38.33 9.79 10.70
C ARG A 303 -37.44 10.90 11.29
N VAL A 304 -37.02 11.87 10.50
CA VAL A 304 -36.21 13.01 10.96
C VAL A 304 -36.85 14.37 10.72
N LYS A 305 -38.05 14.45 10.11
CA LYS A 305 -38.69 15.71 9.73
C LYS A 305 -38.97 16.64 10.92
N ASP A 306 -39.49 16.13 12.04
CA ASP A 306 -39.72 16.93 13.27
C ASP A 306 -38.48 17.70 13.71
N LEU A 307 -37.37 17.02 13.56
CA LEU A 307 -36.07 17.41 14.05
C LEU A 307 -35.44 18.43 13.05
N TYR A 308 -35.98 18.57 11.83
CA TYR A 308 -35.73 19.69 10.90
C TYR A 308 -36.70 20.86 11.14
N ARG A 309 -37.98 20.59 11.47
CA ARG A 309 -38.96 21.62 11.87
C ARG A 309 -38.47 22.46 13.05
N GLU A 310 -37.81 21.82 14.01
CA GLU A 310 -37.22 22.49 15.16
C GLU A 310 -35.96 23.29 14.81
N GLY A 311 -35.07 22.76 13.95
CA GLY A 311 -33.73 23.32 13.74
C GLY A 311 -33.58 24.30 12.57
N VAL A 312 -34.40 24.18 11.53
CA VAL A 312 -34.35 25.06 10.35
C VAL A 312 -34.73 26.52 10.68
N PRO A 313 -35.72 26.81 11.55
CA PRO A 313 -36.06 28.19 11.93
C PRO A 313 -34.90 28.97 12.56
N ASP A 314 -34.04 28.32 13.35
CA ASP A 314 -32.89 28.98 13.96
C ASP A 314 -31.78 29.24 12.92
N ILE A 315 -31.57 28.32 11.99
CA ILE A 315 -30.67 28.53 10.85
C ILE A 315 -31.17 29.66 9.94
N LEU A 316 -32.49 29.79 9.76
CA LEU A 316 -33.09 30.92 9.03
C LEU A 316 -32.84 32.26 9.73
N LYS A 317 -32.76 32.29 11.07
CA LYS A 317 -32.37 33.51 11.81
C LYS A 317 -30.88 33.81 11.62
N GLU A 318 -30.01 32.80 11.67
CA GLU A 318 -28.57 32.94 11.39
C GLU A 318 -28.34 33.52 9.97
N LEU A 319 -28.97 32.92 8.95
CA LEU A 319 -28.85 33.37 7.55
C LEU A 319 -29.39 34.79 7.30
N LYS A 320 -30.39 35.24 8.07
CA LYS A 320 -30.92 36.61 8.02
C LYS A 320 -30.02 37.62 8.76
N PHE A 321 -29.19 37.16 9.69
CA PHE A 321 -28.14 37.97 10.32
C PHE A 321 -26.92 38.13 9.41
N ASP A 322 -26.57 37.11 8.62
CA ASP A 322 -25.43 37.16 7.67
C ASP A 322 -25.66 38.11 6.48
N THR A 323 -26.91 38.46 6.16
CA THR A 323 -27.22 39.52 5.18
C THR A 323 -26.88 40.94 5.66
N ASP A 324 -26.46 41.09 6.92
CA ASP A 324 -25.97 42.34 7.52
C ASP A 324 -24.46 42.26 7.85
N GLY A 325 -23.66 41.77 6.91
CA GLY A 325 -22.22 42.08 6.82
C GLY A 325 -21.24 41.13 7.53
N SER A 326 -20.47 40.43 6.69
CA SER A 326 -19.09 39.94 6.90
C SER A 326 -18.79 38.97 8.06
N LEU A 327 -19.23 37.71 7.98
CA LEU A 327 -18.65 36.59 8.77
C LEU A 327 -18.56 35.23 8.03
N GLU A 328 -19.12 35.09 6.80
CA GLU A 328 -19.18 33.79 6.11
C GLU A 328 -17.81 33.19 5.73
N GLU A 329 -16.79 33.99 5.43
CA GLU A 329 -15.44 33.48 5.08
C GLU A 329 -14.59 33.11 6.31
N GLU A 330 -14.94 33.63 7.50
CA GLU A 330 -14.13 33.47 8.70
C GLU A 330 -14.56 32.21 9.49
N GLU A 331 -15.85 31.90 9.57
CA GLU A 331 -16.33 30.66 10.20
C GLU A 331 -15.99 29.39 9.39
N GLU A 332 -16.02 29.47 8.05
CA GLU A 332 -15.65 28.32 7.20
C GLU A 332 -14.14 28.05 7.29
N ARG A 333 -13.31 29.12 7.37
CA ARG A 333 -11.89 29.01 7.71
C ARG A 333 -11.65 28.48 9.12
N GLN A 334 -12.40 28.93 10.12
CA GLN A 334 -12.23 28.47 11.51
C GLN A 334 -12.56 26.99 11.65
N MET A 335 -13.63 26.51 10.99
CA MET A 335 -14.00 25.09 10.99
C MET A 335 -13.00 24.22 10.23
N ASP A 336 -12.43 24.71 9.12
CA ASP A 336 -11.38 24.00 8.39
C ASP A 336 -10.04 24.00 9.16
N LEU A 337 -9.72 25.08 9.88
CA LEU A 337 -8.56 25.16 10.78
C LEU A 337 -8.72 24.22 11.99
N GLU A 338 -9.86 24.20 12.66
CA GLU A 338 -10.13 23.28 13.77
C GLU A 338 -10.13 21.82 13.29
N ALA A 339 -10.65 21.54 12.09
CA ALA A 339 -10.59 20.22 11.47
C ALA A 339 -9.15 19.81 11.11
N SER A 340 -8.32 20.75 10.66
CA SER A 340 -6.92 20.54 10.28
C SER A 340 -6.00 20.34 11.50
N GLU A 341 -6.12 21.19 12.52
CA GLU A 341 -5.35 21.07 13.77
C GLU A 341 -5.67 19.76 14.51
N MET A 342 -6.93 19.30 14.48
CA MET A 342 -7.32 18.02 15.04
C MET A 342 -6.89 16.79 14.21
N MET A 343 -6.51 16.99 12.94
CA MET A 343 -5.90 15.95 12.11
C MET A 343 -4.40 15.83 12.37
N ASN A 344 -3.70 16.93 12.65
CA ASN A 344 -2.25 16.95 12.90
C ASN A 344 -1.85 16.64 14.36
N ALA A 345 -2.72 16.84 15.35
CA ALA A 345 -2.47 16.48 16.76
C ALA A 345 -2.49 14.95 17.05
N GLY A 346 -2.22 14.13 16.04
CA GLY A 346 -2.20 12.66 16.13
C GLY A 346 -0.99 12.00 15.48
N GLU A 347 0.04 12.77 15.12
CA GLU A 347 1.34 12.27 14.62
C GLU A 347 2.51 12.45 15.60
N GLU A 348 2.25 12.79 16.88
CA GLU A 348 3.24 12.67 17.96
C GLU A 348 3.07 11.39 18.79
#